data_AF-A0A1F9KDN9-F1
#
_entry.id   AF-A0A1F9KDN9-F1
#
_cell.length_a   1.000
_cell.length_b   1.000
_cell.length_c   1.000
_cell.angle_alpha   90.00
_cell.angle_beta   90.00
_cell.angle_gamma   90.00
#
_symmetry.space_group_name_H-M   'P 1'
#
loop_
_entity.id
_entity.type
_entity.pdbx_description
1 polymer ?
#
loop_
_entity_poly.entity_id
_entity_poly.type
_entity_poly.pdbx_seq_one_letter_code
_entity_poly.pdbx_strand_id
1 'polypeptide(L)' 'MTTLAITLPEERLLKLKEIAARFGITPEELARVSLEELLSRPDEAFRQAVNYVLKKNAELYRRLA' A
#
# COMPACT_ATOMS: atom_id res chain seq x y z
N MET A 1 14.09 -11.62 -12.95
CA MET A 1 13.55 -12.16 -11.68
C MET A 1 14.71 -12.24 -10.72
N THR A 2 14.59 -11.61 -9.54
CA THR A 2 15.65 -11.57 -8.53
C THR A 2 15.05 -12.10 -7.23
N THR A 3 15.76 -13.01 -6.55
CA THR A 3 15.29 -13.59 -5.29
C THR A 3 15.82 -12.76 -4.12
N LEU A 4 14.93 -12.36 -3.22
CA LEU A 4 15.26 -11.66 -1.98
C LEU A 4 14.95 -12.58 -0.79
N ALA A 5 15.94 -12.84 0.06
CA ALA A 5 15.74 -13.55 1.33
C ALA A 5 15.47 -12.52 2.43
N ILE A 6 14.36 -12.67 3.15
CA ILE A 6 13.95 -11.76 4.23
C ILE A 6 13.85 -12.56 5.53
N THR A 7 14.60 -12.14 6.54
CA THR A 7 14.47 -12.70 7.89
C THR A 7 13.31 -12.02 8.60
N LEU A 8 12.31 -12.81 9.00
CA LEU A 8 11.15 -12.33 9.74
C LEU A 8 11.09 -13.03 11.12
N PRO A 9 10.73 -12.31 12.19
CA PRO A 9 10.35 -12.94 13.45
C PRO A 9 9.21 -13.94 13.24
N GLU A 10 9.22 -15.05 13.95
CA GLU A 10 8.22 -16.12 13.80
C GLU A 10 6.79 -15.61 13.98
N GLU A 11 6.56 -14.71 14.93
CA GLU A 11 5.24 -14.08 15.16
C GLU A 11 4.71 -13.33 13.92
N ARG A 12 5.60 -12.65 13.18
CA ARG A 12 5.23 -11.93 11.96
C ARG A 12 4.98 -12.89 10.80
N LEU A 13 5.74 -13.97 10.73
CA LEU A 13 5.53 -15.03 9.75
C LEU A 13 4.19 -15.73 9.97
N LEU A 14 3.81 -15.99 11.22
CA LEU A 14 2.50 -16.57 11.56
C LEU A 14 1.35 -15.66 11.11
N LYS A 15 1.42 -14.36 11.41
CA LYS A 15 0.41 -13.39 10.94
C LYS A 15 0.34 -13.32 9.42
N LEU A 16 1.48 -13.35 8.73
CA LEU A 16 1.51 -13.35 7.27
C LEU A 16 0.82 -14.61 6.69
N LYS A 17 1.08 -15.79 7.29
CA LYS A 17 0.43 -17.04 6.91
C LYS A 17 -1.08 -17.01 7.15
N GLU A 18 -1.54 -16.47 8.28
CA GLU A 18 -2.96 -16.32 8.56
C GLU A 18 -3.66 -15.44 7.53
N ILE A 19 -3.08 -14.28 7.21
CA ILE A 19 -3.64 -13.36 6.23
C ILE A 19 -3.64 -14.01 4.84
N ALA A 20 -2.54 -14.65 4.44
CA ALA A 20 -2.44 -15.33 3.16
C ALA A 20 -3.47 -16.46 3.03
N ALA A 21 -3.68 -17.24 4.09
CA ALA A 21 -4.71 -18.28 4.16
C ALA A 21 -6.13 -17.72 3.99
N ARG A 22 -6.43 -16.55 4.57
CA ARG A 22 -7.74 -15.88 4.39
C ARG A 22 -8.00 -15.46 2.94
N PHE A 23 -6.95 -15.13 2.21
CA PHE A 23 -7.04 -14.77 0.79
C PHE A 23 -6.82 -15.96 -0.15
N GLY A 24 -6.53 -17.16 0.38
CA GLY A 24 -6.27 -18.37 -0.41
C GLY A 24 -4.99 -18.31 -1.25
N ILE A 25 -4.01 -17.49 -0.85
CA ILE A 25 -2.74 -17.29 -1.55
C ILE A 25 -1.56 -17.70 -0.68
N THR A 26 -0.37 -17.78 -1.28
CA THR A 26 0.87 -18.04 -0.52
C THR A 26 1.34 -16.80 0.25
N PRO A 27 2.02 -16.97 1.41
CA PRO A 27 2.65 -15.86 2.12
C PRO A 27 3.62 -15.04 1.25
N GLU A 28 4.31 -15.72 0.33
CA GLU A 28 5.23 -15.13 -0.63
C GLU A 28 4.51 -14.24 -1.65
N GLU A 29 3.37 -14.68 -2.18
CA GLU A 29 2.54 -13.87 -3.07
C GLU A 29 1.95 -12.67 -2.35
N LEU A 30 1.46 -12.85 -1.12
CA LEU A 30 0.97 -11.75 -0.31
C LEU A 30 2.06 -10.70 -0.07
N ALA A 31 3.29 -11.14 0.26
CA ALA A 31 4.43 -10.25 0.45
C ALA A 31 4.82 -9.53 -0.85
N ARG A 32 4.82 -10.24 -1.99
CA ARG A 32 5.10 -9.65 -3.30
C ARG A 32 4.10 -8.57 -3.67
N VAL A 33 2.80 -8.87 -3.59
CA VAL A 33 1.73 -7.91 -3.92
C VAL A 33 1.78 -6.71 -2.98
N SER A 34 2.03 -6.92 -1.68
CA SER A 34 2.17 -5.83 -0.72
C SER A 34 3.36 -4.91 -1.04
N LEU A 35 4.48 -5.50 -1.48
CA LEU A 35 5.66 -4.74 -1.89
C LEU A 35 5.43 -3.99 -3.20
N GLU A 36 4.80 -4.63 -4.19
CA GLU A 36 4.39 -3.99 -5.44
C GLU A 36 3.42 -2.84 -5.16
N GLU A 37 2.44 -3.02 -4.28
CA GLU A 37 1.54 -1.96 -3.85
C GLU A 37 2.32 -0.82 -3.19
N LEU A 38 3.23 -1.14 -2.26
CA LEU A 38 4.06 -0.14 -1.58
C LEU A 38 4.92 0.67 -2.55
N LEU A 39 5.51 0.02 -3.54
CA LEU A 39 6.33 0.66 -4.58
C LEU A 39 5.49 1.39 -5.64
N SER A 40 4.25 0.95 -5.87
CA SER A 40 3.31 1.56 -6.81
C SER A 40 2.55 2.75 -6.22
N ARG A 41 2.59 2.93 -4.89
CA ARG A 41 1.98 4.09 -4.24
C ARG A 41 2.63 5.32 -4.85
N PRO A 42 1.82 6.26 -5.38
CA PRO A 42 2.35 7.53 -5.86
C PRO A 42 3.17 8.12 -4.73
N ASP A 43 4.39 8.57 -5.06
CA ASP A 43 5.30 9.24 -4.12
C ASP A 43 4.48 10.12 -3.19
N GLU A 44 4.84 10.16 -1.92
CA GLU A 44 4.18 10.99 -0.91
C GLU A 44 3.97 12.44 -1.40
N ALA A 45 4.85 12.91 -2.30
CA ALA A 45 4.73 14.14 -3.10
C ALA A 45 3.44 14.24 -3.94
N PHE A 46 3.00 13.19 -4.64
CA PHE A 46 1.74 13.17 -5.39
C PHE A 46 0.53 13.23 -4.46
N ARG A 47 0.54 12.51 -3.33
CA ARG A 47 -0.53 12.62 -2.31
C ARG A 47 -0.59 14.03 -1.72
N GLN A 48 0.56 14.65 -1.46
CA GLN A 48 0.63 16.05 -1.02
C GLN A 48 0.12 17.02 -2.10
N ALA A 49 0.46 16.82 -3.37
CA ALA A 49 -0.01 17.64 -4.48
C ALA A 49 -1.54 17.54 -4.67
N VAL A 50 -2.12 16.34 -4.58
CA VAL A 50 -3.57 16.14 -4.63
C VAL A 50 -4.26 16.83 -3.45
N ASN A 51 -3.73 16.67 -2.23
CA ASN A 51 -4.26 17.38 -1.06
C ASN A 51 -4.15 18.91 -1.20
N TYR A 52 -3.07 19.42 -1.78
CA TYR A 52 -2.87 20.84 -2.06
C TYR A 52 -3.89 21.37 -3.08
N VAL A 53 -4.11 20.66 -4.19
CA VAL A 53 -5.08 21.02 -5.23
C VAL A 53 -6.52 20.96 -4.71
N LEU A 54 -6.88 19.91 -3.96
CA LEU A 54 -8.19 19.80 -3.33
C LEU A 54 -8.42 20.92 -2.31
N LYS A 55 -7.42 21.27 -1.49
CA LYS A 55 -7.51 22.38 -0.54
C LYS A 55 -7.63 23.74 -1.23
N LYS A 56 -6.90 23.96 -2.33
CA LYS A 56 -6.98 25.19 -3.15
C LYS A 56 -8.35 25.35 -3.82
N ASN A 57 -8.94 24.24 -4.29
CA ASN A 57 -10.22 24.26 -4.99
C ASN A 57 -11.44 24.04 -4.08
N ALA A 58 -11.24 23.77 -2.78
CA ALA A 58 -12.34 23.59 -1.83
C ALA A 58 -13.26 24.81 -1.74
N GLU A 59 -12.73 26.02 -1.94
CA GLU A 59 -13.51 27.25 -1.98
C GLU A 59 -14.33 27.41 -3.27
N LEU A 60 -13.83 26.88 -4.40
CA LEU A 60 -14.54 26.86 -5.68
C LEU A 60 -15.67 25.83 -5.66
N TYR A 61 -15.45 24.64 -5.08
CA TYR A 61 -16.50 23.63 -4.92
C TYR A 61 -17.58 24.04 -3.91
N ARG A 62 -17.25 24.83 -2.87
CA ARG A 62 -18.24 25.40 -1.94
C ARG A 62 -19.24 26.37 -2.57
N ARG A 63 -18.88 26.99 -3.70
CA ARG A 63 -19.72 27.96 -4.43
C ARG A 63 -20.60 27.31 -5.50
N LEU A 64 -20.44 26.01 -5.72
CA LEU A 64 -21.20 25.22 -6.69
C LEU A 64 -22.30 24.36 -6.01
N ALA A 65 -22.50 24.51 -4.69
CA ALA A 65 -23.55 23.86 -3.91
C ALA A 65 -24.59 24.87 -3.43
#